data_AF-A0A645F4Y7-F1
#
_entry.id   AF-A0A645F4Y7-F1
#
_cell.length_a   1.000
_cell.length_b   1.000
_cell.length_c   1.000
_cell.angle_alpha   90.00
_cell.angle_beta   90.00
_cell.angle_gamma   90.00
#
_symmetry.space_group_name_H-M   'P 1'
#
loop_
_entity.id
_entity.type
_entity.pdbx_description
1 polymer ?
#
loop_
_entity_poly.entity_id
_entity_poly.type
_entity_poly.pdbx_seq_one_letter_code
_entity_poly.pdbx_strand_id
1 'polypeptide(L)'
;MNDIQIRELIKESFDSLYEAGMIDNCVEACDNTVLIGNGSVFDSVAFVTLFMDLEDRIKDRTQKEIFLILTDIHDFNVGNSALNVRVLIDYIKKISK
;
A
#
# COMPACT_ATOMS: atom_id res chain seq x y z
N MET A 1 13.35 4.37 -2.92
CA MET A 1 13.38 4.10 -1.46
C MET A 1 13.79 2.64 -1.20
N ASN A 2 14.23 2.28 0.02
CA ASN A 2 14.52 0.87 0.36
C ASN A 2 13.28 0.16 0.95
N ASP A 3 13.29 -1.17 1.01
CA ASP A 3 12.16 -1.98 1.45
C ASP A 3 11.70 -1.68 2.89
N ILE A 4 12.63 -1.36 3.80
CA ILE A 4 12.32 -1.03 5.20
C ILE A 4 11.52 0.26 5.26
N GLN A 5 11.99 1.31 4.58
CA GLN A 5 11.33 2.61 4.54
C GLN A 5 9.92 2.55 3.94
N ILE A 6 9.74 1.73 2.89
CA ILE A 6 8.43 1.57 2.25
C ILE A 6 7.49 0.78 3.17
N ARG A 7 7.99 -0.25 3.86
CA ARG A 7 7.18 -1.02 4.81
C ARG A 7 6.75 -0.17 6.00
N GLU A 8 7.63 0.67 6.52
CA GLU A 8 7.30 1.64 7.57
C GLU A 8 6.17 2.57 7.14
N LEU A 9 6.25 3.11 5.91
CA LEU A 9 5.16 3.91 5.35
C LEU A 9 3.84 3.16 5.28
N ILE A 10 3.84 1.93 4.76
CA ILE A 10 2.64 1.10 4.68
C ILE A 10 2.07 0.84 6.08
N LYS A 11 2.92 0.57 7.07
CA LYS A 11 2.48 0.34 8.44
C LYS A 11 1.88 1.60 9.06
N GLU A 12 2.51 2.76 8.87
CA GLU A 12 1.99 4.05 9.33
C GLU A 12 0.62 4.36 8.72
N SER A 13 0.41 4.04 7.43
CA SER A 13 -0.88 4.16 6.77
C SER A 13 -1.93 3.21 7.35
N PHE A 14 -1.56 1.95 7.62
CA PHE A 14 -2.46 0.98 8.26
C PHE A 14 -2.88 1.45 9.65
N ASP A 15 -1.95 1.97 10.43
CA ASP A 15 -2.22 2.49 11.78
C ASP A 15 -3.15 3.70 11.70
N SER A 16 -2.93 4.60 10.74
CA SER A 16 -3.78 5.77 10.53
C SER A 16 -5.21 5.38 10.15
N LEU A 17 -5.38 4.35 9.31
CA LEU A 17 -6.70 3.81 8.95
C LEU A 17 -7.40 3.14 10.13
N TYR A 18 -6.66 2.41 10.96
CA TYR A 18 -7.20 1.77 12.15
C TYR A 18 -7.64 2.81 13.18
N GLU A 19 -6.82 3.82 13.44
CA GLU A 19 -7.15 4.94 14.34
C GLU A 19 -8.37 5.75 13.84
N ALA A 20 -8.54 5.86 12.53
CA ALA A 20 -9.71 6.49 11.90
C ALA A 20 -10.97 5.61 11.89
N GLY A 21 -10.87 4.34 12.33
CA GLY A 21 -11.98 3.39 12.31
C GLY A 21 -12.37 2.91 10.91
N MET A 22 -11.47 3.03 9.92
CA MET A 22 -11.69 2.55 8.54
C MET A 22 -11.40 1.07 8.37
N ILE A 23 -10.63 0.47 9.28
CA ILE A 23 -10.38 -0.97 9.35
C ILE A 23 -10.59 -1.45 10.79
N ASP A 24 -11.15 -2.65 10.94
CA ASP A 24 -11.57 -3.16 12.25
C ASP A 24 -10.42 -3.62 13.15
N ASN A 25 -9.27 -3.94 12.56
CA ASN A 25 -8.14 -4.53 13.27
C ASN A 25 -6.83 -3.84 12.88
N CYS A 26 -5.89 -3.81 13.82
CA CYS A 26 -4.51 -3.45 13.50
C CYS A 26 -3.92 -4.50 12.55
N VAL A 27 -3.29 -4.02 11.47
CA VAL A 27 -2.76 -4.87 10.40
C VAL A 27 -1.25 -4.77 10.39
N GLU A 28 -0.59 -5.93 10.36
CA GLU A 28 0.85 -5.98 10.15
C GLU A 28 1.18 -5.82 8.66
N ALA A 29 2.21 -5.04 8.36
CA ALA A 29 2.70 -4.85 7.00
C ALA A 29 3.65 -6.00 6.58
N CYS A 30 3.20 -7.24 6.68
CA CYS A 30 3.94 -8.44 6.25
C CYS A 30 3.80 -8.66 4.74
N ASP A 31 4.79 -9.30 4.10
CA ASP A 31 4.82 -9.50 2.63
C ASP A 31 3.56 -10.16 2.05
N ASN A 32 2.95 -11.06 2.83
CA ASN A 32 1.76 -11.81 2.46
C ASN A 32 0.44 -11.13 2.89
N THR A 33 0.49 -9.99 3.57
CA THR A 33 -0.72 -9.22 3.93
C THR A 33 -1.45 -8.81 2.64
N VAL A 34 -2.71 -9.24 2.52
CA VAL A 34 -3.55 -9.04 1.34
C VAL A 34 -4.25 -7.68 1.43
N LEU A 35 -4.09 -6.86 0.41
CA LEU A 35 -4.68 -5.52 0.26
C LEU A 35 -5.91 -5.54 -0.63
N ILE A 36 -5.88 -6.36 -1.69
CA ILE A 36 -7.02 -6.62 -2.58
C ILE A 36 -7.15 -8.12 -2.78
N GLY A 37 -8.38 -8.62 -2.75
CA GLY A 37 -8.71 -10.02 -3.01
C GLY A 37 -9.19 -10.75 -1.76
N ASN A 38 -9.31 -12.07 -1.88
CA ASN A 38 -9.82 -12.89 -0.79
C ASN A 38 -8.89 -12.81 0.43
N GLY A 39 -9.46 -12.53 1.60
CA GLY A 39 -8.70 -12.33 2.84
C GLY A 39 -8.18 -10.91 3.08
N SER A 40 -8.49 -9.95 2.21
CA SER A 40 -8.25 -8.54 2.52
C SER A 40 -9.19 -8.05 3.63
N VAL A 41 -8.63 -7.28 4.57
CA VAL A 41 -9.39 -6.55 5.60
C VAL A 41 -9.73 -5.12 5.16
N PHE A 42 -9.28 -4.72 3.97
CA PHE A 42 -9.55 -3.42 3.39
C PHE A 42 -10.77 -3.53 2.48
N ASP A 43 -11.83 -2.78 2.79
CA ASP A 43 -12.90 -2.53 1.83
C ASP A 43 -12.44 -1.54 0.74
N SER A 44 -13.28 -1.29 -0.25
CA SER A 44 -12.94 -0.39 -1.35
C SER A 44 -12.60 1.03 -0.90
N VAL A 45 -13.20 1.51 0.20
CA VAL A 45 -12.98 2.88 0.71
C VAL A 45 -11.67 2.94 1.47
N ALA A 46 -11.45 2.01 2.41
CA ALA A 46 -10.20 1.88 3.16
C ALA A 46 -9.01 1.68 2.22
N PHE A 47 -9.19 0.91 1.14
CA PHE A 47 -8.17 0.67 0.14
C PHE A 47 -7.80 1.93 -0.66
N VAL A 48 -8.78 2.72 -1.11
CA VAL A 48 -8.49 3.98 -1.81
C VAL A 48 -7.83 4.98 -0.86
N THR A 49 -8.31 5.08 0.38
CA THR A 49 -7.71 5.95 1.40
C THR A 49 -6.26 5.55 1.70
N LEU A 50 -5.96 4.25 1.79
CA LEU A 50 -4.59 3.74 1.91
C LEU A 50 -3.69 4.27 0.79
N PHE A 51 -4.16 4.22 -0.46
CA PHE A 51 -3.37 4.65 -1.60
C PHE A 51 -3.12 6.16 -1.58
N MET A 52 -4.13 6.96 -1.25
CA MET A 52 -4.00 8.41 -1.13
C MET A 52 -3.02 8.79 0.00
N ASP A 53 -3.16 8.18 1.18
CA ASP A 53 -2.27 8.44 2.31
C ASP A 53 -0.82 8.03 2.00
N LEU A 54 -0.60 6.92 1.27
CA LEU A 54 0.72 6.53 0.80
C LEU A 54 1.33 7.52 -0.19
N GLU A 55 0.56 8.00 -1.17
CA GLU A 55 1.01 9.02 -2.13
C GLU A 55 1.44 10.30 -1.40
N ASP A 56 0.63 10.78 -0.45
CA ASP A 56 0.93 11.96 0.36
C ASP A 56 2.20 11.76 1.20
N ARG A 57 2.33 10.63 1.90
CA ARG A 57 3.54 10.37 2.71
C ARG A 57 4.80 10.21 1.88
N ILE A 58 4.70 9.57 0.71
CA ILE A 58 5.86 9.43 -0.18
C ILE A 58 6.25 10.79 -0.74
N LYS A 59 5.28 11.62 -1.11
CA LYS A 59 5.53 13.01 -1.51
C LYS A 59 6.22 13.79 -0.41
N ASP A 60 5.77 13.70 0.84
CA ASP A 60 6.39 14.39 1.96
C ASP A 60 7.84 13.93 2.19
N ARG A 61 8.11 12.61 2.13
CA ARG A 61 9.46 12.06 2.35
C ARG A 61 10.43 12.29 1.19
N THR A 62 9.94 12.31 -0.04
CA THR A 62 10.79 12.34 -1.25
C THR A 62 10.79 13.68 -1.96
N GLN A 63 9.85 14.57 -1.64
CA GLN A 63 9.55 15.81 -2.36
C GLN A 63 9.23 15.58 -3.85
N LYS A 64 8.87 14.35 -4.23
CA LYS A 64 8.45 13.97 -5.58
C LYS A 64 6.96 13.64 -5.56
N GLU A 65 6.25 14.15 -6.55
CA GLU A 65 4.87 13.76 -6.79
C GLU A 65 4.86 12.40 -7.50
N ILE A 66 4.28 11.39 -6.85
CA ILE A 66 4.12 10.05 -7.40
C ILE A 66 2.65 9.65 -7.31
N PHE A 67 2.22 8.79 -8.23
CA PHE A 67 0.86 8.27 -8.28
C PHE A 67 0.89 6.76 -8.33
N LEU A 68 0.08 6.12 -7.49
CA LEU A 68 -0.09 4.69 -7.41
C LEU A 68 -1.20 4.26 -8.36
N ILE A 69 -0.81 3.79 -9.55
CA ILE A 69 -1.76 3.40 -10.60
C ILE A 69 -2.05 1.90 -10.50
N LEU A 70 -3.27 1.55 -10.10
CA LEU A 70 -3.72 0.16 -9.93
C LEU A 70 -3.51 -0.74 -11.15
N THR A 71 -3.78 -0.23 -12.36
CA THR A 71 -3.58 -0.99 -13.60
C THR A 71 -2.11 -1.38 -13.77
N ASP A 72 -1.20 -0.49 -13.45
CA ASP A 72 0.24 -0.74 -13.54
C ASP A 72 0.71 -1.75 -12.49
N ILE A 73 0.07 -1.75 -11.31
CA ILE A 73 0.31 -2.73 -10.25
C ILE A 73 -0.18 -4.12 -10.66
N HIS A 74 -1.33 -4.22 -11.32
CA HIS A 74 -1.83 -5.49 -11.86
C HIS A 74 -0.93 -6.03 -12.97
N ASP A 75 -0.49 -5.17 -13.89
CA ASP A 75 0.48 -5.54 -14.93
C ASP A 75 1.85 -5.91 -14.35
N PHE A 76 2.15 -5.45 -13.13
CA PHE A 76 3.34 -5.86 -12.39
C PHE A 76 3.20 -7.25 -11.75
N ASN A 77 1.97 -7.70 -11.45
CA ASN A 77 1.67 -8.97 -10.77
C ASN A 77 0.79 -9.89 -11.64
N VAL A 78 1.21 -10.09 -12.89
CA VAL A 78 0.48 -10.92 -13.87
C VAL A 78 0.41 -12.37 -13.38
N GLY A 79 -0.81 -12.84 -13.12
CA GLY A 79 -1.09 -14.22 -12.69
C GLY A 79 -1.59 -14.37 -11.26
N ASN A 80 -1.66 -13.29 -10.48
CA ASN A 80 -2.24 -13.30 -9.15
C ASN A 80 -3.38 -12.28 -9.04
N SER A 81 -4.56 -12.77 -8.67
CA SER A 81 -5.75 -11.93 -8.47
C SER A 81 -5.70 -11.11 -7.17
N ALA A 82 -4.70 -11.34 -6.32
CA ALA A 82 -4.51 -10.63 -5.06
C ALA A 82 -3.35 -9.63 -5.14
N LEU A 83 -3.57 -8.44 -4.60
CA LEU A 83 -2.51 -7.48 -4.31
C LEU A 83 -2.07 -7.69 -2.86
N ASN A 84 -0.79 -7.98 -2.64
CA ASN A 84 -0.21 -8.05 -1.30
C ASN A 84 0.83 -6.96 -1.07
N VAL A 85 1.28 -6.80 0.18
CA VAL A 85 2.27 -5.79 0.56
C VAL A 85 3.58 -5.96 -0.21
N ARG A 86 4.05 -7.19 -0.47
CA ARG A 86 5.28 -7.40 -1.26
C ARG A 86 5.20 -6.76 -2.65
N VAL A 87 4.11 -7.03 -3.35
CA VAL A 87 3.84 -6.48 -4.69
C VAL A 87 3.78 -4.94 -4.64
N LEU A 88 3.12 -4.38 -3.62
CA LEU A 88 3.06 -2.93 -3.42
C LEU A 88 4.45 -2.32 -3.14
N ILE A 89 5.27 -2.95 -2.28
CA ILE A 89 6.64 -2.48 -1.99
C ILE A 89 7.47 -2.48 -3.27
N ASP A 90 7.42 -3.56 -4.06
CA ASP A 90 8.16 -3.66 -5.31
C ASP A 90 7.74 -2.59 -6.33
N TYR A 91 6.43 -2.32 -6.41
CA TYR A 91 5.90 -1.27 -7.26
C TYR A 91 6.36 0.12 -6.80
N ILE A 92 6.20 0.48 -5.53
CA ILE A 92 6.67 1.75 -4.97
C ILE A 92 8.18 1.91 -5.19
N LYS A 93 8.95 0.83 -4.99
CA LYS A 93 10.39 0.84 -5.25
C LYS A 93 10.73 1.07 -6.71
N LYS A 94 9.92 0.57 -7.65
CA LYS A 94 10.09 0.79 -9.10
C LYS A 94 9.84 2.25 -9.47
N ILE A 95 8.78 2.86 -8.96
CA ILE A 95 8.38 4.24 -9.33
C ILE A 95 9.09 5.32 -8.51
N SER A 96 9.67 4.98 -7.36
CA SER A 96 10.43 5.90 -6.49
C SER A 96 11.93 5.97 -6.80
N LYS A 97 12.39 5.37 -7.90
CA LYS A 97 13.75 5.59 -8.45
C LYS A 97 13.80 6.98 -9.07
#